data_AF-G4WVQ5-F1
#
_entry.id   AF-G4WVQ5-F1
#
_cell.length_a   1.000
_cell.length_b   1.000
_cell.length_c   1.000
_cell.angle_alpha   90.00
_cell.angle_beta   90.00
_cell.angle_gamma   90.00
#
_symmetry.space_group_name_H-M   'P 1'
#
loop_
_entity.id
_entity.type
_entity.pdbx_description
1 polymer ?
#
loop_
_entity_poly.entity_id
_entity_poly.type
_entity_poly.pdbx_seq_one_letter_code
_entity_poly.pdbx_strand_id
1 'polypeptide(L)'
;MTMIREARQGGMNLIFDADDTLWDSNIHFLEAEATFLEILRVCGVSHLEIRAAIRRHELDIIAEVGYGRGPYVLALHRVVRE
;
A
#
# COMPACT_ATOMS: atom_id res chain seq x y z
N MET A 1 -41.71 43.78 -10.30
CA MET A 1 -41.60 42.90 -9.12
C MET A 1 -40.93 41.62 -9.57
N THR A 2 -39.61 41.56 -9.47
CA THR A 2 -38.80 40.47 -10.05
C THR A 2 -38.61 39.38 -9.00
N MET A 3 -39.10 38.18 -9.29
CA MET A 3 -38.89 37.00 -8.45
C MET A 3 -37.44 36.54 -8.62
N ILE A 4 -36.60 36.76 -7.62
CA ILE A 4 -35.29 36.10 -7.53
C ILE A 4 -35.57 34.62 -7.21
N ARG A 5 -35.43 33.75 -8.21
CA ARG A 5 -35.38 32.31 -7.95
C ARG A 5 -34.05 32.02 -7.27
N GLU A 6 -34.10 31.61 -6.01
CA GLU A 6 -32.93 31.01 -5.34
C GLU A 6 -32.49 29.79 -6.16
N ALA A 7 -31.24 29.82 -6.62
CA ALA A 7 -30.62 28.65 -7.21
C ALA A 7 -30.50 27.59 -6.11
N ARG A 8 -31.19 26.46 -6.26
CA ARG A 8 -30.94 25.30 -5.40
C ARG A 8 -29.47 24.91 -5.61
N GLN A 9 -28.65 25.08 -4.58
CA GLN A 9 -27.31 24.52 -4.53
C GLN A 9 -27.44 23.03 -4.84
N GLY A 10 -26.96 22.60 -6.02
CA GLY A 10 -26.93 21.20 -6.38
C GLY A 10 -26.05 20.46 -5.37
N GLY A 11 -26.49 19.29 -4.91
CA GLY A 11 -25.70 18.49 -3.97
C GLY A 11 -24.31 18.20 -4.55
N MET A 12 -23.27 18.46 -3.75
CA MET A 12 -21.88 18.17 -4.11
C MET A 12 -21.47 16.86 -3.46
N ASN A 13 -20.97 15.92 -4.26
CA ASN A 13 -20.40 14.68 -3.76
C ASN A 13 -18.91 14.91 -3.45
N LEU A 14 -18.53 14.67 -2.21
CA LEU A 14 -17.13 14.70 -1.78
C LEU A 14 -16.65 13.27 -1.58
N ILE A 15 -15.54 12.91 -2.23
CA ILE A 15 -14.96 11.57 -2.19
C ILE A 15 -13.61 11.69 -1.48
N PHE A 16 -13.40 10.85 -0.47
CA PHE A 16 -12.14 10.71 0.23
C PHE A 16 -11.64 9.29 0.08
N ASP A 17 -10.34 9.15 -0.15
CA ASP A 17 -9.65 7.91 0.10
C ASP A 17 -9.44 7.72 1.61
N ALA A 18 -9.11 6.51 2.02
CA ALA A 18 -8.92 6.13 3.41
C ALA A 18 -7.45 6.11 3.80
N ASP A 19 -6.69 5.17 3.23
CA ASP A 19 -5.29 4.93 3.55
C ASP A 19 -4.40 6.12 3.14
N ASP A 20 -3.55 6.58 4.05
CA ASP A 20 -2.68 7.76 3.90
C ASP A 20 -3.43 9.07 3.53
N THR A 21 -4.76 9.10 3.66
CA THR A 21 -5.61 10.28 3.52
C THR A 21 -6.29 10.63 4.85
N LEU A 22 -6.93 9.65 5.49
CA LEU A 22 -7.61 9.82 6.77
C LEU A 22 -6.77 9.32 7.95
N TRP A 23 -5.90 8.34 7.71
CA TRP A 23 -4.96 7.80 8.71
C TRP A 23 -3.67 7.32 8.04
N ASP A 24 -2.58 7.33 8.80
CA ASP A 24 -1.30 6.77 8.36
C ASP A 24 -1.43 5.24 8.24
N SER A 25 -1.40 4.73 7.02
CA SER A 25 -1.56 3.30 6.73
C SER A 25 -0.24 2.69 6.29
N ASN A 26 0.48 3.37 5.40
CA ASN A 26 1.72 2.87 4.82
C ASN A 26 2.86 2.72 5.83
N ILE A 27 2.81 3.45 6.96
CA ILE A 27 3.81 3.32 8.03
C ILE A 27 3.96 1.87 8.51
N HIS A 28 2.87 1.11 8.58
CA HIS A 28 2.90 -0.27 9.04
C HIS A 28 3.58 -1.22 8.04
N PHE A 29 3.47 -0.94 6.74
CA PHE A 29 4.19 -1.70 5.71
C PHE A 29 5.68 -1.39 5.76
N LEU A 30 6.06 -0.13 5.98
CA LEU A 30 7.46 0.28 6.13
C LEU A 30 8.12 -0.33 7.37
N GLU A 31 7.42 -0.35 8.51
CA GLU A 31 7.88 -0.99 9.75
C GLU A 31 8.06 -2.50 9.59
N ALA A 32 7.09 -3.17 8.93
CA ALA A 32 7.17 -4.59 8.62
C ALA A 32 8.35 -4.89 7.69
N GLU A 33 8.55 -4.08 6.65
CA GLU A 33 9.69 -4.22 5.73
C GLU A 33 11.02 -4.03 6.45
N ALA A 34 11.17 -2.99 7.26
CA ALA A 34 12.39 -2.72 8.00
C ALA A 34 12.75 -3.89 8.93
N THR A 35 11.74 -4.44 9.62
CA THR A 35 11.90 -5.62 10.46
C THR A 35 12.33 -6.84 9.64
N PHE A 36 11.69 -7.05 8.48
CA PHE A 36 12.01 -8.16 7.59
C PHE A 36 13.45 -8.07 7.02
N LEU A 37 13.89 -6.87 6.64
CA LEU A 37 15.26 -6.62 6.16
C LEU A 37 16.29 -6.93 7.24
N GLU A 38 16.06 -6.49 8.48
CA GLU A 38 16.99 -6.77 9.59
C GLU A 38 17.06 -8.26 9.91
N ILE A 39 15.94 -8.99 9.83
CA ILE A 39 15.92 -10.44 9.99
C ILE A 39 16.79 -11.12 8.93
N LEU A 40 16.69 -10.70 7.66
CA LEU A 40 17.45 -11.30 6.56
C LEU A 40 18.90 -10.82 6.47
N ARG A 41 19.26 -9.72 7.14
CA ARG A 41 20.64 -9.22 7.20
C ARG A 41 21.61 -10.29 7.69
N VAL A 42 21.19 -11.16 8.61
CA VAL A 42 22.03 -12.26 9.13
C VAL A 42 22.38 -13.33 8.08
N CYS A 43 21.64 -13.38 6.97
CA CYS A 43 21.89 -14.27 5.85
C CYS A 43 22.94 -13.72 4.86
N GLY A 44 23.47 -12.50 5.07
CA GLY A 44 24.51 -11.90 4.24
C GLY A 44 24.02 -11.32 2.91
N VAL A 45 22.70 -11.23 2.70
CA VAL A 45 22.09 -10.61 1.51
C VAL A 45 21.92 -9.11 1.75
N SER A 46 22.17 -8.29 0.72
CA SER A 46 22.01 -6.84 0.86
C SER A 46 20.53 -6.44 0.95
N HIS A 47 20.24 -5.35 1.67
CA HIS A 47 18.88 -4.81 1.72
C HIS A 47 18.35 -4.41 0.33
N LEU A 48 19.24 -3.99 -0.57
CA LEU A 48 18.87 -3.62 -1.93
C LEU A 48 18.35 -4.84 -2.72
N GLU A 49 19.05 -5.97 -2.64
CA GLU A 49 18.66 -7.22 -3.29
C GLU A 49 17.33 -7.74 -2.73
N ILE A 50 17.16 -7.68 -1.40
CA ILE A 50 15.91 -8.11 -0.77
C ILE A 50 14.74 -7.22 -1.22
N ARG A 51 14.91 -5.89 -1.23
CA ARG A 51 13.88 -4.95 -1.71
C ARG A 51 13.52 -5.18 -3.18
N ALA A 52 14.51 -5.45 -4.03
CA ALA A 52 14.27 -5.79 -5.43
C ALA A 52 13.46 -7.10 -5.56
N ALA A 53 13.77 -8.11 -4.75
CA ALA A 53 13.02 -9.36 -4.72
C ALA A 53 11.58 -9.14 -4.23
N ILE A 54 11.37 -8.40 -3.13
CA ILE A 54 10.03 -8.03 -2.64
C ILE A 54 9.23 -7.37 -3.76
N ARG A 55 9.80 -6.34 -4.41
CA ARG A 55 9.09 -5.57 -5.44
C ARG A 55 8.66 -6.42 -6.63
N ARG A 56 9.51 -7.36 -7.07
CA ARG A 56 9.21 -8.29 -8.15
C ARG A 56 8.02 -9.19 -7.78
N HIS A 57 8.09 -9.86 -6.63
CA HIS A 57 7.00 -10.73 -6.16
C HIS A 57 5.71 -9.96 -5.91
N GLU A 58 5.81 -8.73 -5.37
CA GLU A 58 4.66 -7.86 -5.12
C GLU A 58 3.92 -7.50 -6.42
N LEU A 59 4.63 -7.14 -7.48
CA LEU A 59 4.01 -6.83 -8.78
C LEU A 59 3.28 -8.03 -9.37
N ASP A 60 3.88 -9.23 -9.31
CA ASP A 60 3.25 -10.45 -9.78
C ASP A 60 1.98 -10.79 -8.97
N ILE A 61 2.06 -10.65 -7.65
CA ILE A 61 0.94 -10.91 -6.73
C ILE A 61 -0.20 -9.89 -6.94
N ILE A 62 0.11 -8.60 -7.06
CA ILE A 62 -0.91 -7.56 -7.26
C ILE A 62 -1.72 -7.84 -8.53
N ALA A 63 -1.06 -8.30 -9.60
CA ALA A 63 -1.75 -8.64 -10.85
C ALA A 63 -2.72 -9.82 -10.68
N GLU A 64 -2.44 -10.76 -9.78
CA GLU A 64 -3.23 -11.99 -9.56
C GLU A 64 -4.34 -11.82 -8.52
N VAL A 65 -4.04 -11.14 -7.40
CA VAL A 65 -4.88 -11.12 -6.19
C VAL A 65 -5.15 -9.71 -5.64
N GLY A 66 -4.59 -8.67 -6.25
CA GLY A 66 -4.80 -7.28 -5.85
C GLY A 66 -3.95 -6.84 -4.65
N TYR A 67 -4.34 -5.70 -4.05
CA TYR A 67 -3.57 -5.02 -3.00
C TYR A 67 -3.98 -5.42 -1.59
N GLY A 68 -3.12 -5.09 -0.62
CA GLY A 68 -3.41 -5.14 0.80
C GLY A 68 -2.41 -5.96 1.60
N ARG A 69 -2.67 -6.05 2.92
CA ARG A 69 -1.79 -6.75 3.87
C ARG A 69 -1.53 -8.22 3.49
N GLY A 70 -2.58 -8.95 3.08
CA GLY A 70 -2.47 -10.37 2.71
C GLY A 70 -1.51 -10.59 1.53
N PRO A 71 -1.76 -9.95 0.38
CA PRO A 71 -0.82 -9.90 -0.75
C PRO A 71 0.61 -9.52 -0.37
N TYR A 72 0.79 -8.49 0.47
CA TYR A 72 2.12 -8.07 0.91
C TYR A 72 2.86 -9.15 1.72
N VAL A 73 2.19 -9.78 2.69
CA VAL A 73 2.78 -10.89 3.47
C VAL A 73 3.13 -12.08 2.57
N LEU A 74 2.32 -12.36 1.54
CA LEU A 74 2.63 -13.39 0.56
C LEU A 74 3.91 -13.06 -0.23
N ALA A 75 4.14 -11.79 -0.59
CA ALA A 75 5.37 -11.36 -1.26
C ALA A 75 6.60 -11.63 -0.38
N LEU A 76 6.54 -11.29 0.91
CA LEU A 76 7.62 -11.58 1.86
C LEU A 76 7.90 -13.09 1.97
N HIS A 77 6.85 -13.91 2.00
CA HIS A 77 7.00 -15.37 2.01
C HIS A 77 7.65 -15.92 0.73
N ARG A 78 7.37 -15.33 -0.45
CA ARG A 78 8.01 -15.74 -1.70
C ARG A 78 9.51 -15.41 -1.71
N VAL A 79 9.91 -14.26 -1.16
CA VAL A 79 11.32 -13.87 -1.04
C VAL A 79 12.13 -14.88 -0.21
N VAL A 80 11.58 -15.40 0.89
CA VAL A 80 12.30 -16.36 1.75
C VAL A 80 12.41 -17.76 1.13
N ARG A 81 11.61 -18.06 0.09
CA ARG A 81 11.58 -19.37 -0.57
C ARG A 81 12.42 -19.44 -1.86
N GLU A 82 12.91 -18.30 -2.33
CA GLU A 82 13.81 -18.16 -3.47
C GLU A 82 15.26 -18.48 -3.08
#